data_AF-A0A2E5GXF8-F1
#
_entry.id   AF-A0A2E5GXF8-F1
#
_cell.length_a   1.000
_cell.length_b   1.000
_cell.length_c   1.000
_cell.angle_alpha   90.00
_cell.angle_beta   90.00
_cell.angle_gamma   90.00
#
_symmetry.space_group_name_H-M   'P 1'
#
loop_
_entity.id
_entity.type
_entity.pdbx_description
1 polymer ?
#
loop_
_entity_poly.entity_id
_entity_poly.type
_entity_poly.pdbx_seq_one_letter_code
_entity_poly.pdbx_strand_id
1 'polypeptide(L)' 'MAESDEQEMRYIIVRSASSVLASASNKLSTWVSLKMDTGWTPHGPPQIHNDGEKFYMIQAMKKL' A
#
# COMPACT_ATOMS: atom_id res chain seq x y z
N MET A 1 -12.81 7.08 27.55
CA MET A 1 -12.70 5.63 27.35
C MET A 1 -12.21 5.44 25.93
N ALA A 2 -10.89 5.43 25.76
CA ALA A 2 -10.19 5.49 24.48
C ALA A 2 -9.32 4.23 24.34
N GLU A 3 -9.97 3.06 24.42
CA GLU A 3 -9.33 1.75 24.36
C GLU A 3 -9.72 0.96 23.10
N SER A 4 -10.46 1.58 22.16
CA SER A 4 -10.96 0.91 20.94
C SER A 4 -10.14 1.20 19.69
N ASP A 5 -9.37 2.29 19.64
CA ASP A 5 -8.65 2.70 18.43
C ASP A 5 -7.34 1.93 18.16
N GLU A 6 -6.77 1.26 19.17
CA GLU A 6 -5.47 0.58 19.04
C GLU A 6 -5.55 -0.92 18.67
N GLN A 7 -6.73 -1.55 18.74
CA GLN A 7 -6.89 -2.99 18.47
C GLN A 7 -7.25 -3.36 17.01
N GLU A 8 -7.63 -2.42 16.14
CA GLU A 8 -8.36 -2.77 14.90
C GLU A 8 -7.64 -2.55 13.55
N MET A 9 -6.48 -1.91 13.46
CA MET A 9 -5.78 -1.81 12.17
C MET A 9 -4.79 -2.96 11.94
N ARG A 10 -5.30 -4.18 11.75
CA ARG A 10 -4.50 -5.34 11.30
C ARG A 10 -4.14 -5.26 9.82
N TYR A 11 -4.80 -4.40 9.06
CA TYR A 11 -4.64 -4.27 7.62
C TYR A 11 -4.54 -2.80 7.21
N ILE A 12 -3.67 -2.50 6.26
CA ILE A 12 -3.59 -1.19 5.59
C ILE A 12 -3.49 -1.38 4.08
N ILE A 13 -3.78 -0.31 3.35
CA ILE A 13 -3.56 -0.23 1.91
C ILE A 13 -2.47 0.81 1.64
N VAL A 14 -1.42 0.39 0.93
CA VAL A 14 -0.41 1.29 0.39
C VAL A 14 -0.72 1.50 -1.08
N ARG A 15 -0.78 2.76 -1.53
CA ARG A 15 -1.10 3.09 -2.92
C ARG A 15 -0.14 4.11 -3.51
N SER A 16 0.06 4.05 -4.81
CA SER A 16 0.75 5.08 -5.58
C SER A 16 -0.02 5.38 -6.87
N ALA A 17 0.20 6.57 -7.44
CA ALA A 17 -0.39 6.98 -8.71
C ALA A 17 0.66 7.65 -9.61
N SER A 18 0.59 7.38 -10.91
CA SER A 18 1.41 8.05 -11.93
C SER A 18 0.81 7.85 -13.32
N SER A 19 1.01 8.80 -14.24
CA SER A 19 0.66 8.63 -15.66
C SER A 19 1.51 7.56 -16.35
N VAL A 20 2.62 7.14 -15.74
CA VAL A 20 3.51 6.09 -16.24
C VAL A 20 3.51 4.91 -15.27
N LEU A 21 3.15 3.72 -15.74
CA LEU A 21 3.06 2.51 -14.92
C LEU A 21 4.36 2.21 -14.14
N ALA A 22 5.51 2.27 -14.80
CA ALA A 22 6.81 2.06 -14.15
C ALA A 22 7.06 3.05 -12.99
N SER A 23 6.65 4.30 -13.16
CA SER A 23 6.76 5.32 -12.10
C SER A 23 5.81 5.04 -10.94
N ALA A 24 4.57 4.61 -11.21
CA ALA A 24 3.65 4.18 -10.15
C ALA A 24 4.24 2.97 -9.38
N SER A 25 4.78 1.98 -10.10
CA SER A 25 5.42 0.81 -9.50
C SER A 25 6.59 1.21 -8.59
N ASN A 26 7.52 2.04 -9.07
CA ASN A 26 8.67 2.47 -8.28
C ASN A 26 8.25 3.20 -6.99
N LYS A 27 7.27 4.11 -7.09
CA LYS A 27 6.71 4.80 -5.92
C LYS A 27 6.08 3.82 -4.94
N LEU A 28 5.32 2.83 -5.43
CA LEU A 28 4.69 1.83 -4.57
C LEU A 28 5.76 1.05 -3.81
N SER A 29 6.79 0.57 -4.50
CA SER A 29 7.90 -0.19 -3.88
C SER A 29 8.55 0.59 -2.74
N THR A 30 8.84 1.89 -2.93
CA THR A 30 9.39 2.74 -1.87
C THR A 30 8.48 2.81 -0.64
N TRP A 31 7.18 3.02 -0.83
CA TRP A 31 6.23 3.10 0.28
C TRP A 31 6.02 1.76 0.98
N VAL A 32 6.00 0.66 0.23
CA VAL A 32 5.90 -0.69 0.77
C VAL A 32 7.14 -1.01 1.62
N SER A 33 8.35 -0.74 1.13
CA SER A 33 9.59 -0.91 1.91
C SER A 33 9.56 -0.12 3.21
N LEU A 34 9.16 1.16 3.17
CA LEU A 34 9.03 1.98 4.38
C LEU A 34 8.02 1.38 5.38
N LYS A 35 6.91 0.82 4.90
CA LYS A 35 5.95 0.13 5.78
C LYS A 35 6.50 -1.18 6.32
N MET A 36 7.27 -1.93 5.54
CA MET A 36 7.95 -3.13 6.00
C MET A 36 8.90 -2.85 7.16
N ASP A 37 9.66 -1.76 7.09
CA ASP A 37 10.55 -1.32 8.17
C ASP A 37 9.78 -0.98 9.47
N THR A 38 8.49 -0.67 9.37
CA THR A 38 7.58 -0.40 10.50
C THR A 38 6.77 -1.61 10.96
N GLY A 39 7.12 -2.83 10.51
CA GLY A 39 6.49 -4.08 10.97
C GLY A 39 5.26 -4.53 10.19
N TRP A 40 5.08 -4.03 8.96
CA TRP A 40 4.02 -4.48 8.06
C TRP A 40 4.54 -5.49 7.04
N THR A 41 3.69 -6.39 6.55
CA THR A 41 4.06 -7.33 5.50
C THR A 41 3.05 -7.29 4.35
N PRO A 42 3.50 -7.37 3.08
CA PRO A 42 2.61 -7.49 1.93
C PRO A 42 1.63 -8.66 2.08
N HIS A 43 0.37 -8.38 1.81
CA HIS A 43 -0.70 -9.37 1.78
C HIS A 43 -1.12 -9.60 0.32
N GLY A 44 -0.54 -10.63 -0.29
CA GLY A 44 -0.81 -10.98 -1.69
C GLY A 44 -0.11 -10.06 -2.70
N PRO A 45 -0.34 -10.28 -4.00
CA PRO A 45 0.27 -9.49 -5.06
C PRO A 45 -0.33 -8.07 -5.14
N PRO A 46 0.44 -7.06 -5.60
CA PRO A 46 -0.10 -5.74 -5.88
C PRO A 46 -1.17 -5.78 -6.97
N GLN A 47 -2.18 -4.93 -6.83
CA GLN A 47 -3.20 -4.69 -7.84
C GLN A 47 -2.87 -3.44 -8.65
N ILE A 48 -3.28 -3.47 -9.92
CA ILE A 48 -3.10 -2.36 -10.87
C ILE A 48 -4.47 -1.90 -11.33
N HIS A 49 -4.71 -0.60 -11.28
CA HIS A 49 -5.90 0.03 -11.83
C HIS A 49 -5.49 1.17 -12.77
N ASN A 50 -6.21 1.35 -13.87
CA ASN A 50 -5.99 2.44 -14.81
C ASN A 50 -7.35 3.08 -15.13
N ASP A 51 -7.47 4.39 -14.91
CA ASP A 51 -8.69 5.16 -15.14
C ASP A 51 -8.73 5.86 -16.52
N GLY A 52 -7.71 5.65 -17.35
CA GLY A 52 -7.50 6.31 -18.64
C GLY A 52 -6.48 7.45 -18.60
N GLU A 53 -6.14 7.98 -17.42
CA GLU A 53 -5.19 9.08 -17.24
C GLU A 53 -3.97 8.66 -16.40
N LYS A 54 -4.20 7.83 -15.37
CA LYS A 54 -3.18 7.41 -14.42
C LYS A 54 -3.25 5.92 -14.14
N PHE A 55 -2.09 5.35 -13.87
CA PHE A 55 -1.92 4.05 -13.26
C PHE A 55 -1.88 4.19 -11.74
N TYR A 56 -2.74 3.43 -11.07
CA TYR A 56 -2.79 3.25 -9.64
C TYR A 56 -2.23 1.88 -9.31
N MET A 57 -1.21 1.84 -8.47
CA MET A 57 -0.67 0.60 -7.92
C MET A 57 -1.09 0.50 -6.46
N ILE A 58 -1.58 -0.66 -6.04
CA ILE A 58 -2.20 -0.86 -4.73
C ILE A 58 -1.62 -2.13 -4.10
N GLN A 59 -1.05 -2.03 -2.91
CA GLN A 59 -0.59 -3.17 -2.11
C GLN A 59 -1.37 -3.23 -0.80
N ALA A 60 -2.10 -4.33 -0.59
CA ALA A 60 -2.62 -4.64 0.73
C ALA A 60 -1.47 -5.09 1.64
N MET A 61 -1.45 -4.61 2.87
CA MET A 61 -0.45 -5.01 3.88
C MET A 61 -1.17 -5.44 5.16
N LYS A 62 -0.56 -6.33 5.92
CA LYS A 62 -1.03 -6.72 7.26
C LYS A 62 0.06 -6.47 8.31
N LYS A 63 -0.33 -6.17 9.54
CA LYS A 63 0.62 -6.04 10.66
C LYS A 63 1.04 -7.43 11.12
N LEU A 64 2.35 -7.61 11.37
CA LEU A 64 2.87 -8.82 12.00
C LEU A 64 2.46 -8.91 13.47
#